data_AF-A0A349UYQ8-F1
#
_entry.id   AF-A0A349UYQ8-F1
#
_cell.length_a   1.000
_cell.length_b   1.000
_cell.length_c   1.000
_cell.angle_alpha   90.00
_cell.angle_beta   90.00
_cell.angle_gamma   90.00
#
_symmetry.space_group_name_H-M   'P 1'
#
loop_
_entity.id
_entity.type
_entity.pdbx_description
1 polymer ?
#
loop_
_entity_poly.entity_id
_entity_poly.type
_entity_poly.pdbx_seq_one_letter_code
_entity_poly.pdbx_strand_id
1 'polypeptide(L)'
;EAPESVTSQYLRGTQRIDVPDERTENDPDRQLTMTGAAGNNLDCLDISIPVGLLTCVTGVSGSGKSTLINNTLYPAMARHLHGGREPPAAHECITGLDQFDKVIDIDQSPIGRTP
;
A
#
# COMPACT_ATOMS: atom_id res chain seq x y z
N GLU A 1 -10.08 19.12 34.83
CA GLU A 1 -9.22 18.40 33.86
C GLU A 1 -9.56 16.92 33.88
N ALA A 2 -9.38 16.18 32.79
CA ALA A 2 -9.68 14.75 32.69
C ALA A 2 -8.39 13.93 32.48
N PRO A 3 -7.55 13.75 33.52
CA PRO A 3 -6.26 13.05 33.41
C PRO A 3 -6.39 11.59 32.97
N GLU A 4 -7.55 10.96 33.18
CA GLU A 4 -7.85 9.60 32.73
C GLU A 4 -8.26 9.52 31.24
N SER A 5 -8.45 10.66 30.56
CA SER A 5 -8.78 10.65 29.14
C SER A 5 -7.57 10.25 28.30
N VAL A 6 -7.69 9.15 27.55
CA VAL A 6 -6.68 8.67 26.59
C VAL A 6 -6.33 9.77 25.57
N THR A 7 -7.33 10.49 25.04
CA THR A 7 -7.09 11.64 24.15
C THR A 7 -6.22 12.71 24.81
N SER A 8 -6.52 13.06 26.08
CA SER A 8 -5.70 14.02 26.83
C SER A 8 -4.27 13.49 27.06
N GLN A 9 -4.10 12.19 27.29
CA GLN A 9 -2.78 11.59 27.51
C GLN A 9 -1.90 11.66 26.26
N TYR A 10 -2.45 11.45 25.06
CA TYR A 10 -1.72 11.63 23.80
C TYR A 10 -1.45 13.11 23.49
N LEU A 11 -2.44 13.99 23.66
CA LEU A 11 -2.26 15.43 23.40
C LEU A 11 -1.22 16.08 24.33
N ARG A 12 -1.10 15.58 25.57
CA ARG A 12 -0.09 16.03 26.54
C ARG A 12 1.26 15.31 26.39
N GLY A 13 1.36 14.29 25.53
CA GLY A 13 2.58 13.50 25.34
C GLY A 13 2.90 12.53 26.48
N THR A 14 1.98 12.31 27.42
CA THR A 14 2.10 11.25 28.44
C THR A 14 2.04 9.87 27.79
N GLN A 15 1.18 9.72 26.78
CA GLN A 15 1.22 8.62 25.83
C GLN A 15 1.72 9.13 24.47
N ARG A 16 2.39 8.27 23.72
CA ARG A 16 2.94 8.56 22.41
C ARG A 16 3.05 7.28 21.60
N ILE A 17 3.06 7.43 20.28
CA ILE A 17 3.40 6.34 19.36
C ILE A 17 4.91 6.39 19.18
N ASP A 18 5.61 5.39 19.71
CA ASP A 18 7.06 5.32 19.60
C ASP A 18 7.48 5.07 18.14
N VAL A 19 8.52 5.77 17.72
CA VAL A 19 9.14 5.55 16.41
C VAL A 19 10.29 4.56 16.63
N PRO A 20 10.37 3.45 15.87
CA PRO A 20 11.49 2.53 15.95
C PRO A 20 12.83 3.25 15.74
N ASP A 21 13.80 3.00 16.63
CA ASP A 21 15.15 3.58 16.56
C ASP A 21 15.92 3.07 15.33
N GLU A 22 15.62 1.85 14.90
CA GLU A 22 16.22 1.20 13.74
C GLU A 22 15.17 0.84 12.69
N ARG A 23 15.57 0.84 11.41
CA ARG A 23 14.76 0.41 10.28
C ARG A 23 15.37 -0.84 9.67
N THR A 24 14.53 -1.79 9.30
CA THR A 24 14.96 -2.94 8.50
C THR A 24 15.53 -2.42 7.18
N GLU A 25 16.74 -2.86 6.84
CA GLU A 25 17.42 -2.44 5.61
C GLU A 25 16.69 -2.93 4.36
N ASN A 26 16.78 -2.13 3.29
CA ASN A 26 16.27 -2.51 1.99
C ASN A 26 17.20 -3.53 1.33
N ASP A 27 16.65 -4.65 0.88
CA ASP A 27 17.35 -5.66 0.09
C ASP A 27 17.17 -5.35 -1.42
N PRO A 28 18.23 -4.94 -2.15
CA PRO A 28 18.14 -4.62 -3.57
C PRO A 28 17.69 -5.78 -4.46
N ASP A 29 17.90 -7.03 -4.03
CA ASP A 29 17.52 -8.22 -4.79
C ASP A 29 16.04 -8.58 -4.57
N ARG A 30 15.38 -7.94 -3.61
CA ARG A 30 13.98 -8.22 -3.21
C ARG A 30 13.08 -7.03 -3.47
N GLN A 31 12.78 -6.79 -4.74
CA GLN A 31 11.95 -5.67 -5.21
C GLN A 31 10.75 -6.14 -6.03
N LEU A 32 9.59 -5.53 -5.78
CA LEU A 32 8.44 -5.54 -6.67
C LEU A 32 8.47 -4.26 -7.50
N THR A 33 8.75 -4.37 -8.80
CA THR A 33 8.91 -3.20 -9.67
C THR A 33 7.76 -3.11 -10.66
N MET A 34 7.18 -1.93 -10.80
CA MET A 34 6.17 -1.61 -11.81
C MET A 34 6.68 -0.46 -12.67
N THR A 35 6.59 -0.60 -13.98
CA THR A 35 7.01 0.43 -14.94
C THR A 35 5.84 0.96 -15.75
N GLY A 36 5.95 2.22 -16.15
CA GLY A 36 5.03 2.90 -17.05
C GLY A 36 3.60 2.99 -16.53
N ALA A 37 3.39 3.09 -15.20
CA ALA A 37 2.05 3.23 -14.64
C ALA A 37 1.41 4.55 -15.10
N ALA A 38 0.34 4.45 -15.89
CA ALA A 38 -0.27 5.55 -16.63
C ALA A 38 -1.81 5.63 -16.42
N GLY A 39 -2.33 4.95 -15.38
CA GLY A 39 -3.74 5.03 -15.01
C GLY A 39 -4.14 6.44 -14.56
N ASN A 40 -5.32 6.91 -14.99
CA ASN A 40 -5.89 8.22 -14.64
C ASN A 40 -4.90 9.38 -14.86
N ASN A 41 -4.36 9.94 -13.77
CA ASN A 41 -3.44 11.08 -13.77
C ASN A 41 -1.98 10.69 -13.43
N LEU A 42 -1.65 9.40 -13.45
CA LEU A 42 -0.27 8.94 -13.33
C LEU A 42 0.47 9.24 -14.65
N ASP A 43 1.68 9.75 -14.53
CA ASP A 43 2.50 10.19 -15.66
C ASP A 43 3.62 9.18 -15.92
N CYS A 44 3.25 8.03 -16.51
CA CYS A 44 4.17 6.92 -16.84
C CYS A 44 5.17 6.60 -15.71
N LEU A 45 4.64 6.42 -14.49
CA LEU A 45 5.44 6.31 -13.29
C LEU A 45 6.11 4.93 -13.17
N ASP A 46 7.42 4.94 -12.92
CA ASP A 46 8.21 3.77 -12.53
C ASP A 46 8.43 3.74 -11.01
N ILE A 47 8.12 2.62 -10.37
CA ILE A 47 8.34 2.42 -8.93
C ILE A 47 8.89 1.04 -8.60
N SER A 48 9.71 0.97 -7.55
CA SER A 48 10.12 -0.27 -6.90
C SER A 48 9.67 -0.25 -5.44
N ILE A 49 8.96 -1.30 -5.03
CA ILE A 49 8.48 -1.52 -3.67
C ILE A 49 9.33 -2.64 -3.04
N PRO A 50 10.01 -2.37 -1.92
CA PRO A 50 10.85 -3.36 -1.27
C PRO A 50 10.01 -4.45 -0.60
N VAL A 51 10.36 -5.70 -0.85
CA VAL A 51 9.64 -6.86 -0.32
C VAL A 51 10.05 -7.13 1.13
N GLY A 52 9.07 -7.36 2.00
CA GLY A 52 9.30 -7.64 3.42
C GLY A 52 9.46 -6.39 4.29
N LEU A 53 9.27 -5.20 3.72
CA LEU A 53 9.28 -3.93 4.46
C LEU A 53 7.89 -3.31 4.60
N LEU A 54 7.68 -2.58 5.68
CA LEU A 54 6.51 -1.71 5.84
C LEU A 54 6.69 -0.49 4.91
N THR A 55 5.98 -0.50 3.78
CA THR A 55 6.03 0.58 2.79
C THR A 55 4.81 1.47 2.90
N CYS A 56 5.01 2.78 3.06
CA CYS A 56 3.94 3.77 3.06
C CYS A 56 3.91 4.56 1.75
N VAL A 57 2.79 4.50 1.03
CA VAL A 57 2.52 5.36 -0.13
C VAL A 57 1.75 6.60 0.35
N THR A 58 2.39 7.76 0.26
CA THR A 58 1.86 9.02 0.80
C THR A 58 1.75 10.11 -0.28
N GLY A 59 1.06 11.20 0.03
CA GLY A 59 0.79 12.28 -0.92
C GLY A 59 -0.60 12.90 -0.73
N VAL A 60 -0.79 14.12 -1.23
CA VAL A 60 -2.06 14.89 -1.11
C VAL A 60 -3.25 14.19 -1.77
N SER A 61 -4.47 14.61 -1.46
CA SER A 61 -5.66 14.12 -2.19
C SER A 61 -5.50 14.37 -3.70
N GLY A 62 -5.89 13.41 -4.54
CA GLY A 62 -5.75 13.50 -6.00
C GLY A 62 -4.35 13.22 -6.57
N SER A 63 -3.33 12.97 -5.75
CA SER A 63 -1.96 12.65 -6.21
C SER A 63 -1.78 11.32 -6.95
N GLY A 64 -2.84 10.50 -7.06
CA GLY A 64 -2.78 9.22 -7.77
C GLY A 64 -2.48 7.98 -6.92
N LYS A 65 -2.31 8.09 -5.60
CA LYS A 65 -2.04 6.94 -4.69
C LYS A 65 -3.00 5.76 -4.87
N SER A 66 -4.31 6.02 -4.83
CA SER A 66 -5.33 4.97 -5.01
C SER A 66 -5.33 4.43 -6.44
N THR A 67 -5.02 5.26 -7.43
CA THR A 67 -4.85 4.76 -8.80
C THR A 67 -3.66 3.78 -8.87
N LEU A 68 -2.53 4.16 -8.28
CA LEU A 68 -1.31 3.37 -8.28
C LEU A 68 -1.50 2.03 -7.56
N ILE A 69 -2.03 2.06 -6.34
CA ILE A 69 -2.12 0.87 -5.48
C ILE A 69 -3.40 0.09 -5.77
N ASN A 70 -4.57 0.72 -5.62
CA ASN A 70 -5.85 0.01 -5.61
C ASN A 70 -6.35 -0.31 -7.03
N ASN A 71 -6.09 0.56 -8.00
CA ASN A 71 -6.60 0.39 -9.37
C ASN A 71 -5.58 -0.25 -10.32
N THR A 72 -4.28 -0.24 -9.97
CA THR A 72 -3.22 -0.76 -10.86
C THR A 72 -2.50 -1.94 -10.23
N LEU A 73 -1.76 -1.73 -9.13
CA LEU A 73 -0.92 -2.77 -8.56
C LEU A 73 -1.74 -3.94 -8.00
N TYR A 74 -2.76 -3.67 -7.18
CA TYR A 74 -3.57 -4.71 -6.57
C TYR A 74 -4.30 -5.60 -7.60
N PRO A 75 -5.04 -5.06 -8.61
CA PRO A 75 -5.70 -5.89 -9.60
C PRO A 75 -4.70 -6.67 -10.47
N ALA A 76 -3.54 -6.10 -10.77
CA ALA A 76 -2.48 -6.79 -11.52
C ALA A 76 -1.93 -8.00 -10.73
N MET A 77 -1.62 -7.80 -9.44
CA MET A 77 -1.19 -8.88 -8.56
C MET A 77 -2.29 -9.92 -8.34
N ALA A 78 -3.53 -9.50 -8.10
CA ALA A 78 -4.67 -10.39 -7.87
C ALA A 78 -4.97 -11.24 -9.12
N ARG A 79 -4.83 -10.66 -10.31
CA ARG A 79 -4.93 -11.39 -11.57
C ARG A 79 -3.82 -12.43 -11.72
N HIS A 80 -2.57 -12.07 -11.40
CA HIS A 80 -1.43 -12.97 -11.50
C HIS A 80 -1.50 -14.14 -10.50
N LEU A 81 -1.81 -13.84 -9.23
CA LEU A 81 -1.74 -14.79 -8.12
C LEU A 81 -3.03 -15.60 -7.95
N HIS A 82 -4.20 -15.01 -8.20
CA HIS A 82 -5.51 -15.59 -7.84
C HIS A 82 -6.48 -15.70 -9.02
N GLY A 83 -6.07 -15.33 -10.23
CA GLY A 83 -6.99 -15.25 -11.37
C GLY A 83 -8.09 -14.19 -11.19
N GLY A 84 -7.79 -13.12 -10.44
CA GLY A 84 -8.67 -11.95 -10.30
C GLY A 84 -9.16 -11.41 -11.64
N ARG A 85 -10.43 -10.99 -11.68
CA ARG A 85 -11.13 -10.59 -12.91
C ARG A 85 -11.09 -9.10 -13.21
N GLU A 86 -10.79 -8.29 -12.21
CA GLU A 86 -10.71 -6.84 -12.37
C GLU A 86 -9.46 -6.48 -13.18
N PRO A 87 -9.61 -5.77 -14.31
CA PRO A 87 -8.46 -5.37 -15.09
C PRO A 87 -7.70 -4.26 -14.36
N PRO A 88 -6.36 -4.34 -14.25
CA PRO A 88 -5.56 -3.22 -13.76
C PRO A 88 -5.64 -2.04 -14.72
N ALA A 89 -5.48 -0.83 -14.20
CA ALA A 89 -5.26 0.36 -15.01
C ALA A 89 -3.95 0.24 -15.83
N ALA A 90 -3.77 1.18 -16.79
CA ALA A 90 -2.65 1.15 -17.72
C ALA A 90 -1.29 1.16 -16.99
N HIS A 91 -0.43 0.20 -17.37
CA HIS A 91 0.96 0.06 -16.96
C HIS A 91 1.70 -0.77 -18.03
N GLU A 92 3.04 -0.73 -18.04
CA GLU A 92 3.84 -1.46 -19.03
C GLU A 92 4.21 -2.86 -18.54
N CYS A 93 4.82 -2.96 -17.35
CA CYS A 93 5.32 -4.22 -16.83
C CYS A 93 5.31 -4.23 -15.30
N ILE A 94 5.22 -5.43 -14.72
CA ILE A 94 5.46 -5.68 -13.30
C ILE A 94 6.38 -6.89 -13.16
N THR A 95 7.48 -6.73 -12.41
CA THR A 95 8.48 -7.78 -12.13
C THR A 95 8.61 -8.03 -10.63
N GLY A 96 9.07 -9.22 -10.25
CA GLY A 96 9.19 -9.64 -8.84
C GLY A 96 7.90 -10.20 -8.24
N LEU A 97 6.89 -10.50 -9.06
CA LEU A 97 5.63 -11.12 -8.63
C LEU A 97 5.82 -12.53 -8.08
N ASP A 98 6.87 -13.23 -8.52
CA ASP A 98 7.28 -14.56 -8.07
C ASP A 98 7.72 -14.62 -6.60
N GLN A 99 7.97 -13.47 -5.97
CA GLN A 99 8.29 -13.36 -4.54
C GLN A 99 7.04 -13.44 -3.64
N PHE A 100 5.84 -13.52 -4.24
CA PHE A 100 4.56 -13.50 -3.53
C PHE A 100 3.73 -14.73 -3.87
N ASP A 101 3.10 -15.31 -2.85
CA ASP A 101 2.10 -16.38 -2.98
C ASP A 101 0.66 -15.84 -2.97
N LYS A 102 0.46 -14.69 -2.31
CA LYS A 102 -0.85 -14.08 -2.12
C LYS A 102 -0.78 -12.56 -2.01
N VAL A 103 -1.74 -11.90 -2.64
CA VAL A 103 -2.10 -10.50 -2.34
C VAL A 103 -3.42 -10.45 -1.56
N ILE A 104 -3.52 -9.54 -0.59
CA ILE A 104 -4.71 -9.29 0.23
C ILE A 104 -4.92 -7.78 0.31
N ASP A 105 -6.12 -7.33 -0.07
CA ASP A 105 -6.57 -5.96 0.20
C ASP A 105 -7.44 -5.95 1.46
N ILE A 106 -7.15 -5.02 2.37
CA ILE A 106 -7.88 -4.81 3.61
C ILE A 106 -8.34 -3.36 3.62
N ASP A 107 -9.64 -3.16 3.41
CA ASP A 107 -10.26 -1.85 3.31
C ASP A 107 -11.32 -1.64 4.42
N GLN A 108 -12.05 -0.54 4.30
CA GLN A 108 -13.14 -0.19 5.21
C GLN A 108 -14.51 -0.70 4.71
N SER A 109 -14.53 -1.63 3.76
CA SER A 109 -15.78 -2.23 3.31
C SER A 109 -16.40 -3.06 4.44
N PRO A 110 -17.74 -3.15 4.53
CA PRO A 110 -18.38 -3.97 5.54
C PRO A 110 -17.95 -5.43 5.38
N ILE A 111 -17.58 -6.07 6.49
CA ILE A 111 -17.21 -7.50 6.54
C ILE A 111 -18.34 -8.39 5.97
N GLY A 112 -19.59 -7.94 6.11
CA GLY A 112 -20.77 -8.53 5.50
C GLY A 112 -21.97 -7.60 5.65
N ARG A 113 -23.10 -7.99 5.04
CA ARG A 113 -24.40 -7.38 5.37
C ARG A 113 -24.95 -8.12 6.59
N THR A 114 -25.21 -7.40 7.68
CA THR A 114 -26.10 -7.89 8.74
C THR A 114 -27.47 -8.16 8.08
N PRO A 115 -28.16 -9.29 8.37
CA PRO A 115 -29.44 -9.61 7.72
C PRO A 115 -30.50 -8.52 7.93
#